data_AF-A0A4R4RKR2-F1
#
_entry.id   AF-A0A4R4RKR2-F1
#
_cell.length_a   1.000
_cell.length_b   1.000
_cell.length_c   1.000
_cell.angle_alpha   90.00
_cell.angle_beta   90.00
_cell.angle_gamma   90.00
#
_symmetry.space_group_name_H-M   'P 1'
#
loop_
_entity.id
_entity.type
_entity.pdbx_description
1 polymer ?
#
loop_
_entity_poly.entity_id
_entity_poly.type
_entity_poly.pdbx_seq_one_letter_code
_entity_poly.pdbx_strand_id
1 'polypeptide(L)'
;MTTADDLSPVRWPEYARVRELYGILHSLANRPLSAGNQSAVRGARKKTDALLAELAAESSTDSLVQPEVLSVLMSVLGTASDDTPMTAARSVVSSIGAALRDSFPIPPEPICHVARLDPSSVRRLVVQVGPTIGLGDELLLSRALAERAAATGVELEVASERPGLWTWYEGARPVDGTGCVAALRHIAELPDVERARTAYLHIDFETTPGETVYIGPPRLAFAGHWAMQGATGRLLDPSDQITYGLRYPDGLPESRWLESRWLAGRVLPDGAGARPVDAPCGAWRAARTPRPGRMLLQVLTSKPSLMLPPEFYTTIVAQLAATTHAVTEVRLLNAPDQAGRDLVARTAKSIRDGSPVQAVTVEPDTDLAHTFASVRDAELFLGPDTFTTHVAALAGVPQVSMSLPEHSAWLSVAAPAVTVPFLGDRGLFTQRVVQAAAAMLSTSRTEPLDQRAATWAERIARIDEAVRHYLHDEDPGALLPLVEEIKLTHDTVTVLTRATPPDVAWLTGGLSATPPPAAGSAHYHRPADLANAMVRWYREIAASNLSGLLLARKAVADAAS
;
A
#
# COMPACT_ATOMS: atom_id res chain seq x y z
N MET A 1 9.13 14.10 -38.26
CA MET A 1 9.27 13.78 -36.82
C MET A 1 8.42 14.78 -36.09
N THR A 2 7.32 14.34 -35.50
CA THR A 2 6.55 15.14 -34.54
C THR A 2 7.38 15.29 -33.28
N THR A 3 7.56 16.51 -32.83
CA THR A 3 8.20 16.86 -31.56
C THR A 3 7.14 16.87 -30.45
N ALA A 4 7.56 16.89 -29.18
CA ALA A 4 6.62 16.99 -28.05
C ALA A 4 5.80 18.30 -28.10
N ASP A 5 6.35 19.36 -28.71
CA ASP A 5 5.66 20.64 -28.91
C ASP A 5 4.46 20.52 -29.89
N ASP A 6 4.51 19.62 -30.87
CA ASP A 6 3.43 19.40 -31.84
C ASP A 6 2.17 18.76 -31.23
N LEU A 7 2.28 18.16 -30.03
CA LEU A 7 1.18 17.48 -29.32
C LEU A 7 0.56 18.32 -28.19
N SER A 8 1.20 19.43 -27.83
CA SER A 8 1.17 19.97 -26.45
C SER A 8 -0.18 20.55 -25.97
N PRO A 9 -0.90 21.45 -26.68
CA PRO A 9 -2.07 22.12 -26.09
C PRO A 9 -3.42 21.42 -26.34
N VAL A 10 -3.58 20.78 -27.49
CA VAL A 10 -4.93 20.51 -28.06
C VAL A 10 -5.43 19.07 -27.83
N ARG A 11 -4.53 18.08 -27.71
CA ARG A 11 -4.90 16.64 -27.75
C ARG A 11 -4.71 15.87 -26.45
N TRP A 12 -4.18 16.50 -25.41
CA TRP A 12 -4.05 15.84 -24.11
C TRP A 12 -5.39 15.35 -23.50
N PRO A 13 -6.58 15.95 -23.74
CA PRO A 13 -7.84 15.42 -23.19
C PRO A 13 -8.22 14.07 -23.81
N GLU A 14 -7.94 13.89 -25.10
CA GLU A 14 -8.11 12.60 -25.78
C GLU A 14 -7.11 11.58 -25.24
N TYR A 15 -5.82 11.92 -25.15
CA TYR A 15 -4.81 11.04 -24.55
C TYR A 15 -5.17 10.60 -23.12
N ALA A 16 -5.64 11.52 -22.28
CA ALA A 16 -6.04 11.24 -20.91
C ALA A 16 -7.13 10.14 -20.85
N ARG A 17 -8.15 10.25 -21.72
CA ARG A 17 -9.21 9.23 -21.83
C ARG A 17 -8.68 7.89 -22.33
N VAL A 18 -7.82 7.88 -23.34
CA VAL A 18 -7.27 6.63 -23.90
C VAL A 18 -6.36 5.93 -22.88
N ARG A 19 -5.54 6.68 -22.14
CA ARG A 19 -4.69 6.15 -21.06
C ARG A 19 -5.52 5.56 -19.92
N GLU A 20 -6.60 6.24 -19.55
CA GLU A 20 -7.52 5.79 -18.51
C GLU A 20 -8.31 4.54 -18.92
N LEU A 21 -8.81 4.53 -20.16
CA LEU A 21 -9.43 3.37 -20.81
C LEU A 21 -8.47 2.17 -20.84
N TYR A 22 -7.21 2.39 -21.28
CA TYR A 22 -6.17 1.37 -21.28
C TYR A 22 -5.94 0.81 -19.88
N GLY A 23 -5.74 1.66 -18.87
CA GLY A 23 -5.51 1.21 -17.49
C GLY A 23 -6.66 0.37 -16.91
N ILE A 24 -7.91 0.75 -17.20
CA ILE A 24 -9.11 0.01 -16.75
C ILE A 24 -9.14 -1.38 -17.40
N LEU A 25 -9.00 -1.44 -18.73
CA LEU A 25 -9.02 -2.68 -19.49
C LEU A 25 -7.84 -3.59 -19.14
N HIS A 26 -6.66 -3.01 -18.93
CA HIS A 26 -5.45 -3.72 -18.50
C HIS A 26 -5.62 -4.33 -17.11
N SER A 27 -6.26 -3.61 -16.19
CA SER A 27 -6.66 -4.16 -14.89
C SER A 27 -7.60 -5.36 -15.04
N LEU A 28 -8.60 -5.29 -15.93
CA LEU A 28 -9.50 -6.41 -16.20
C LEU A 28 -8.80 -7.61 -16.87
N ALA A 29 -7.79 -7.36 -17.70
CA ALA A 29 -7.04 -8.39 -18.43
C ALA A 29 -6.04 -9.16 -17.54
N ASN A 30 -5.33 -8.43 -16.65
CA ASN A 30 -4.16 -8.92 -15.93
C ASN A 30 -4.36 -9.05 -14.41
N ARG A 31 -5.44 -8.51 -13.84
CA ARG A 31 -5.83 -8.72 -12.43
C ARG A 31 -7.11 -9.56 -12.35
N PRO A 32 -7.07 -10.87 -12.65
CA PRO A 32 -8.24 -11.74 -12.73
C PRO A 32 -9.03 -11.85 -11.42
N LEU A 33 -8.45 -11.42 -10.30
CA LEU A 33 -9.11 -11.39 -8.99
C LEU A 33 -9.94 -10.14 -8.73
N SER A 34 -9.68 -9.04 -9.45
CA SER A 34 -10.65 -7.93 -9.56
C SER A 34 -11.93 -8.40 -10.28
N ALA A 35 -11.84 -9.43 -11.14
CA ALA A 35 -12.99 -10.03 -11.81
C ALA A 35 -13.89 -10.86 -10.87
N GLY A 36 -13.36 -11.34 -9.74
CA GLY A 36 -14.18 -11.95 -8.67
C GLY A 36 -15.10 -10.94 -7.98
N ASN A 37 -14.79 -9.64 -8.04
CA ASN A 37 -15.65 -8.57 -7.56
C ASN A 37 -16.53 -8.06 -8.71
N GLN A 38 -17.70 -8.67 -8.89
CA GLN A 38 -18.69 -8.26 -9.90
C GLN A 38 -19.12 -6.78 -9.78
N SER A 39 -18.94 -6.13 -8.62
CA SER A 39 -19.19 -4.69 -8.48
C SER A 39 -18.08 -3.87 -9.16
N ALA A 40 -16.82 -4.23 -8.93
CA ALA A 40 -15.67 -3.62 -9.59
C ALA A 40 -15.68 -3.83 -11.11
N VAL A 41 -16.07 -5.03 -11.59
CA VAL A 41 -16.25 -5.31 -13.02
C VAL A 41 -17.32 -4.42 -13.64
N ARG A 42 -18.51 -4.31 -13.02
CA ARG A 42 -19.59 -3.45 -13.52
C ARG A 42 -19.23 -1.97 -13.46
N GLY A 43 -18.49 -1.52 -12.45
CA GLY A 43 -17.95 -0.16 -12.38
C GLY A 43 -16.95 0.12 -13.51
N ALA A 44 -15.99 -0.78 -13.70
CA ALA A 44 -15.03 -0.72 -14.80
C ALA A 44 -15.70 -0.73 -16.18
N ARG A 45 -16.72 -1.57 -16.39
CA ARG A 45 -17.54 -1.62 -17.61
C ARG A 45 -18.26 -0.29 -17.85
N LYS A 46 -19.02 0.20 -16.87
CA LYS A 46 -19.73 1.50 -16.98
C LYS A 46 -18.77 2.65 -17.31
N LYS A 47 -17.58 2.66 -16.72
CA LYS A 47 -16.56 3.68 -16.98
C LYS A 47 -15.90 3.52 -18.36
N THR A 48 -15.66 2.28 -18.79
CA THR A 48 -15.21 1.94 -20.15
C THR A 48 -16.21 2.41 -21.20
N ASP A 49 -17.50 2.11 -21.03
CA ASP A 49 -18.56 2.51 -21.95
C ASP A 49 -18.68 4.04 -22.05
N ALA A 50 -18.56 4.75 -20.92
CA ALA A 50 -18.55 6.21 -20.89
C ALA A 50 -17.33 6.81 -21.61
N LEU A 51 -16.12 6.31 -21.34
CA LEU A 51 -14.89 6.77 -22.00
C LEU A 51 -14.92 6.52 -23.51
N LEU A 52 -15.45 5.38 -23.95
CA LEU A 52 -15.62 5.07 -25.38
C LEU A 52 -16.66 5.98 -26.03
N ALA A 53 -17.77 6.29 -25.36
CA ALA A 53 -18.78 7.22 -25.86
C ALA A 53 -18.23 8.65 -26.00
N GLU A 54 -17.42 9.12 -25.03
CA GLU A 54 -16.72 10.41 -25.13
C GLU A 54 -15.72 10.43 -26.30
N LEU A 55 -14.90 9.40 -26.44
CA LEU A 55 -13.94 9.27 -27.55
C LEU A 55 -14.63 9.23 -28.91
N ALA A 56 -15.76 8.52 -29.03
CA ALA A 56 -16.53 8.44 -30.27
C ALA A 56 -17.19 9.79 -30.62
N ALA A 57 -17.72 10.52 -29.64
CA ALA A 57 -18.36 11.83 -29.84
C ALA A 57 -17.37 12.92 -30.30
N GLU A 58 -16.10 12.81 -29.92
CA GLU A 58 -15.02 13.74 -30.30
C GLU A 58 -14.18 13.21 -31.48
N SER A 59 -14.54 12.06 -32.07
CA SER A 59 -13.73 11.41 -33.09
C SER A 59 -13.69 12.17 -34.43
N SER A 60 -12.49 12.24 -35.01
CA SER A 60 -12.19 12.87 -36.28
C SER A 60 -11.15 12.03 -37.05
N THR A 61 -10.87 12.38 -38.31
CA THR A 61 -9.77 11.74 -39.09
C THR A 61 -8.42 11.87 -38.40
N ASP A 62 -8.25 12.91 -37.58
CA ASP A 62 -6.98 13.26 -36.98
C ASP A 62 -6.87 12.77 -35.52
N SER A 63 -7.88 12.04 -35.01
CA SER A 63 -7.92 11.50 -33.64
C SER A 63 -6.81 10.49 -33.35
N LEU A 64 -6.34 10.49 -32.09
CA LEU A 64 -5.36 9.53 -31.57
C LEU A 64 -5.86 8.08 -31.63
N VAL A 65 -7.17 7.87 -31.50
CA VAL A 65 -7.79 6.57 -31.80
C VAL A 65 -8.75 6.74 -32.96
N GLN A 66 -8.43 6.08 -34.07
CA GLN A 66 -9.20 6.18 -35.31
C GLN A 66 -10.65 5.67 -35.13
N PRO A 67 -11.65 6.29 -35.79
CA PRO A 67 -13.08 5.93 -35.61
C PRO A 67 -13.38 4.45 -35.84
N GLU A 68 -12.69 3.81 -36.79
CA GLU A 68 -12.83 2.38 -37.10
C GLU A 68 -12.41 1.52 -35.90
N VAL A 69 -11.32 1.89 -35.23
CA VAL A 69 -10.83 1.20 -34.02
C VAL A 69 -11.85 1.37 -32.90
N LEU A 70 -12.34 2.59 -32.66
CA LEU A 70 -13.40 2.84 -31.66
C LEU A 70 -14.65 2.00 -31.94
N SER A 71 -15.09 1.89 -33.20
CA SER A 71 -16.26 1.08 -33.57
C SER A 71 -16.08 -0.41 -33.26
N VAL A 72 -14.88 -0.96 -33.49
CA VAL A 72 -14.54 -2.35 -33.13
C VAL A 72 -14.50 -2.52 -31.62
N LEU A 73 -13.88 -1.59 -30.90
CA LEU A 73 -13.78 -1.63 -29.43
C LEU A 73 -15.17 -1.61 -28.77
N MET A 74 -16.04 -0.69 -29.19
CA MET A 74 -17.42 -0.60 -28.70
C MET A 74 -18.22 -1.87 -29.01
N SER A 75 -18.03 -2.49 -30.17
CA SER A 75 -18.68 -3.75 -30.53
C SER A 75 -18.20 -4.92 -29.66
N VAL A 76 -16.88 -5.08 -29.47
CA VAL A 76 -16.28 -6.15 -28.66
C VAL A 76 -16.64 -6.03 -27.18
N LEU A 77 -16.67 -4.82 -26.63
CA LEU A 77 -16.99 -4.58 -25.21
C LEU A 77 -18.50 -4.55 -24.95
N GLY A 78 -19.30 -4.09 -25.92
CA GLY A 78 -20.77 -4.17 -25.87
C GLY A 78 -21.30 -5.61 -25.94
N THR A 79 -20.61 -6.50 -26.66
CA THR A 79 -21.01 -7.92 -26.79
C THR A 79 -20.44 -8.84 -25.70
N ALA A 80 -19.47 -8.39 -24.90
CA ALA A 80 -18.95 -9.15 -23.77
C ALA A 80 -20.06 -9.41 -22.72
N SER A 81 -20.27 -10.68 -22.36
CA SER A 81 -21.09 -11.02 -21.19
C SER A 81 -20.35 -10.69 -19.89
N ASP A 82 -21.09 -10.50 -18.80
CA ASP A 82 -20.50 -10.28 -17.47
C ASP A 82 -19.60 -11.46 -17.01
N ASP A 83 -19.74 -12.64 -17.64
CA ASP A 83 -18.93 -13.86 -17.40
C ASP A 83 -17.67 -13.96 -18.27
N THR A 84 -17.50 -13.12 -19.31
CA THR A 84 -16.35 -13.17 -20.23
C THR A 84 -15.41 -11.93 -20.29
N PRO A 85 -15.42 -10.98 -19.32
CA PRO A 85 -14.74 -9.68 -19.48
C PRO A 85 -13.22 -9.78 -19.60
N MET A 86 -12.58 -10.77 -18.97
CA MET A 86 -11.11 -10.96 -19.06
C MET A 86 -10.65 -11.28 -20.49
N THR A 87 -11.39 -12.10 -21.22
CA THR A 87 -11.02 -12.50 -22.60
C THR A 87 -11.21 -11.33 -23.56
N ALA A 88 -12.33 -10.60 -23.45
CA ALA A 88 -12.56 -9.37 -24.20
C ALA A 88 -11.49 -8.32 -23.90
N ALA A 89 -11.20 -8.07 -22.62
CA ALA A 89 -10.17 -7.13 -22.18
C ALA A 89 -8.77 -7.51 -22.72
N ARG A 90 -8.35 -8.77 -22.66
CA ARG A 90 -7.05 -9.20 -23.20
C ARG A 90 -6.90 -8.95 -24.70
N SER A 91 -7.91 -9.29 -25.49
CA SER A 91 -7.91 -9.01 -26.93
C SER A 91 -7.84 -7.52 -27.23
N VAL A 92 -8.56 -6.71 -26.45
CA VAL A 92 -8.61 -5.25 -26.62
C VAL A 92 -7.32 -4.56 -26.17
N VAL A 93 -6.78 -4.90 -25.00
CA VAL A 93 -5.57 -4.28 -24.41
C VAL A 93 -4.37 -4.43 -25.33
N SER A 94 -4.22 -5.57 -26.00
CA SER A 94 -3.17 -5.78 -27.00
C SER A 94 -3.30 -4.80 -28.18
N SER A 95 -4.52 -4.63 -28.71
CA SER A 95 -4.81 -3.74 -29.84
C SER A 95 -4.67 -2.26 -29.48
N ILE A 96 -5.19 -1.82 -28.33
CA ILE A 96 -5.01 -0.44 -27.84
C ILE A 96 -3.52 -0.17 -27.55
N GLY A 97 -2.82 -1.12 -26.91
CA GLY A 97 -1.38 -1.00 -26.63
C GLY A 97 -0.51 -0.96 -27.89
N ALA A 98 -0.95 -1.56 -29.00
CA ALA A 98 -0.30 -1.39 -30.31
C ALA A 98 -0.55 0.01 -30.88
N ALA A 99 -1.82 0.43 -30.98
CA ALA A 99 -2.17 1.75 -31.49
C ALA A 99 -1.51 2.91 -30.71
N LEU A 100 -1.42 2.79 -29.39
CA LEU A 100 -0.71 3.73 -28.52
C LEU A 100 0.78 3.82 -28.87
N ARG A 101 1.48 2.69 -29.01
CA ARG A 101 2.93 2.68 -29.38
C ARG A 101 3.20 3.31 -30.74
N ASP A 102 2.29 3.14 -31.69
CA ASP A 102 2.46 3.65 -33.06
C ASP A 102 2.08 5.13 -33.18
N SER A 103 1.27 5.66 -32.24
CA SER A 103 0.75 7.03 -32.24
C SER A 103 1.58 8.02 -31.40
N PHE A 104 2.38 7.54 -30.45
CA PHE A 104 3.23 8.39 -29.61
C PHE A 104 4.71 8.27 -30.00
N PRO A 105 5.44 9.41 -30.08
CA PRO A 105 6.88 9.36 -30.29
C PRO A 105 7.54 8.65 -29.11
N ILE A 106 8.44 7.70 -29.42
CA ILE A 106 9.25 7.02 -28.40
C ILE A 106 9.97 8.11 -27.58
N PRO A 107 9.78 8.17 -26.25
CA PRO A 107 10.48 9.15 -25.43
C PRO A 107 11.99 8.97 -25.58
N PRO A 108 12.78 10.07 -25.59
CA PRO A 108 14.23 9.97 -25.59
C PRO A 108 14.69 9.14 -24.38
N GLU A 109 15.78 8.38 -24.55
CA GLU A 109 16.36 7.64 -23.43
C GLU A 109 16.73 8.61 -22.29
N PRO A 110 16.53 8.21 -21.01
CA PRO A 110 16.78 9.09 -19.87
C PRO A 110 18.23 9.53 -19.86
N ILE A 111 18.45 10.85 -19.88
CA ILE A 111 19.78 11.45 -20.06
C ILE A 111 20.65 11.27 -18.81
N CYS A 112 20.02 11.07 -17.65
CA CYS A 112 20.69 10.75 -16.38
C CYS A 112 19.83 9.84 -15.49
N HIS A 113 20.48 8.98 -14.71
CA HIS A 113 19.87 8.12 -13.69
C HIS A 113 19.90 8.71 -12.27
N VAL A 114 20.44 9.93 -12.10
CA VAL A 114 20.51 10.60 -10.81
C VAL A 114 20.25 12.09 -11.00
N ALA A 115 19.01 12.51 -10.72
CA ALA A 115 18.70 13.93 -10.55
C ALA A 115 17.72 14.08 -9.39
N ARG A 116 18.11 14.92 -8.44
CA ARG A 116 17.15 15.56 -7.54
C ARG A 116 16.57 16.72 -8.32
N LEU A 117 15.26 16.73 -8.53
CA LEU A 117 14.56 17.94 -8.97
C LEU A 117 14.83 19.06 -7.96
N ASP A 118 14.83 20.33 -8.38
CA ASP A 118 14.85 21.45 -7.44
C ASP A 118 13.44 21.60 -6.83
N PRO A 119 13.23 21.28 -5.53
CA PRO A 119 11.91 21.35 -4.92
C PRO A 119 11.48 22.78 -4.58
N SER A 120 12.39 23.76 -4.64
CA SER A 120 12.13 25.12 -4.14
C SER A 120 11.01 25.86 -4.90
N SER A 121 10.77 25.46 -6.15
CA SER A 121 9.71 25.96 -7.02
C SER A 121 8.33 25.34 -6.73
N VAL A 122 8.30 24.06 -6.31
CA VAL A 122 7.09 23.25 -6.17
C VAL A 122 6.28 23.66 -4.94
N ARG A 123 4.96 23.78 -5.10
CA ARG A 123 4.00 24.08 -4.03
C ARG A 123 2.79 23.17 -4.01
N ARG A 124 2.49 22.50 -5.11
CA ARG A 124 1.38 21.56 -5.26
C ARG A 124 1.87 20.31 -5.97
N LEU A 125 1.47 19.14 -5.50
CA LEU A 125 1.65 17.86 -6.19
C LEU A 125 0.28 17.25 -6.46
N VAL A 126 -0.09 17.16 -7.73
CA VAL A 126 -1.30 16.45 -8.18
C VAL A 126 -0.91 15.02 -8.54
N VAL A 127 -1.42 14.06 -7.77
CA VAL A 127 -1.18 12.63 -7.97
C VAL A 127 -2.35 12.00 -8.71
N GLN A 128 -2.07 11.31 -9.82
CA GLN A 128 -3.03 10.45 -10.48
C GLN A 128 -2.74 9.00 -10.12
N VAL A 129 -3.72 8.33 -9.52
CA VAL A 129 -3.64 6.89 -9.22
C VAL A 129 -4.25 6.10 -10.37
N GLY A 130 -3.47 5.21 -10.97
CA GLY A 130 -3.95 4.27 -11.98
C GLY A 130 -4.91 3.23 -11.40
N PRO A 131 -5.93 2.79 -12.16
CA PRO A 131 -6.91 1.79 -11.72
C PRO A 131 -6.30 0.41 -11.43
N THR A 132 -5.05 0.20 -11.86
CA THR A 132 -4.27 -0.99 -11.53
C THR A 132 -3.87 -1.05 -10.06
N ILE A 133 -3.77 0.06 -9.31
CA ILE A 133 -3.25 0.03 -7.94
C ILE A 133 -4.22 -0.69 -6.98
N GLY A 134 -3.68 -1.52 -6.09
CA GLY A 134 -4.41 -2.23 -5.04
C GLY A 134 -4.61 -1.35 -3.81
N LEU A 135 -5.70 -1.57 -3.06
CA LEU A 135 -6.05 -0.73 -1.90
C LEU A 135 -4.92 -0.62 -0.86
N GLY A 136 -4.19 -1.73 -0.63
CA GLY A 136 -3.05 -1.76 0.29
C GLY A 136 -1.90 -0.88 -0.19
N ASP A 137 -1.42 -1.10 -1.41
CA ASP A 137 -0.31 -0.36 -2.00
C ASP A 137 -0.62 1.15 -2.11
N GLU A 138 -1.85 1.48 -2.50
CA GLU A 138 -2.32 2.86 -2.59
C GLU A 138 -2.35 3.55 -1.22
N LEU A 139 -2.71 2.84 -0.14
CA LEU A 139 -2.68 3.37 1.23
C LEU A 139 -1.26 3.59 1.78
N LEU A 140 -0.29 2.77 1.35
CA LEU A 140 1.13 2.97 1.72
C LEU A 140 1.74 4.14 0.98
N LEU A 141 1.37 4.30 -0.28
CA LEU A 141 1.75 5.39 -1.15
C LEU A 141 1.14 6.72 -0.70
N SER A 142 -0.17 6.74 -0.38
CA SER A 142 -0.84 7.93 0.15
C SER A 142 -0.21 8.38 1.46
N ARG A 143 0.14 7.44 2.35
CA ARG A 143 0.89 7.73 3.58
C ARG A 143 2.25 8.36 3.29
N ALA A 144 3.08 7.73 2.46
CA ALA A 144 4.45 8.19 2.21
C ALA A 144 4.47 9.59 1.57
N LEU A 145 3.57 9.84 0.61
CA LEU A 145 3.44 11.15 -0.01
C LEU A 145 2.86 12.19 0.94
N ALA A 146 1.88 11.86 1.78
CA ALA A 146 1.35 12.78 2.80
C ALA A 146 2.41 13.12 3.88
N GLU A 147 3.17 12.12 4.35
CA GLU A 147 4.30 12.32 5.28
C GLU A 147 5.34 13.30 4.72
N ARG A 148 5.71 13.14 3.43
CA ARG A 148 6.72 14.02 2.80
C ARG A 148 6.15 15.38 2.40
N ALA A 149 4.91 15.47 1.92
CA ALA A 149 4.23 16.72 1.62
C ALA A 149 4.09 17.62 2.87
N ALA A 150 3.74 17.02 4.02
CA ALA A 150 3.71 17.72 5.30
C ALA A 150 5.11 18.23 5.74
N ALA A 151 6.17 17.46 5.48
CA ALA A 151 7.55 17.85 5.77
C ALA A 151 8.04 19.02 4.89
N THR A 152 7.76 18.98 3.59
CA THR A 152 8.20 20.00 2.62
C THR A 152 7.26 21.22 2.52
N GLY A 153 6.04 21.12 3.07
CA GLY A 153 5.03 22.18 2.99
C GLY A 153 4.37 22.28 1.60
N VAL A 154 4.35 21.19 0.84
CA VAL A 154 3.70 21.08 -0.47
C VAL A 154 2.24 20.63 -0.27
N GLU A 155 1.31 21.25 -0.99
CA GLU A 155 -0.09 20.80 -1.03
C GLU A 155 -0.19 19.48 -1.82
N LEU A 156 -0.79 18.45 -1.23
CA LEU A 156 -1.01 17.15 -1.87
C LEU A 156 -2.45 17.05 -2.36
N GLU A 157 -2.62 16.88 -3.67
CA GLU A 157 -3.92 16.71 -4.33
C GLU A 157 -3.96 15.39 -5.08
N VAL A 158 -5.13 14.75 -5.18
CA VAL A 158 -5.22 13.40 -5.75
C VAL A 158 -6.47 13.14 -6.59
N ALA A 159 -6.27 12.57 -7.78
CA ALA A 159 -7.30 11.88 -8.54
C ALA A 159 -7.16 10.35 -8.34
N SER A 160 -8.10 9.77 -7.61
CA SER A 160 -8.15 8.33 -7.34
C SER A 160 -9.60 7.84 -7.36
N GLU A 161 -9.81 6.57 -7.76
CA GLU A 161 -11.09 5.86 -7.58
C GLU A 161 -11.48 5.68 -6.09
N ARG A 162 -10.53 5.83 -5.17
CA ARG A 162 -10.74 5.70 -3.71
C ARG A 162 -10.19 6.92 -2.97
N PRO A 163 -10.80 8.12 -3.09
CA PRO A 163 -10.33 9.32 -2.39
C PRO A 163 -10.25 9.13 -0.86
N GLY A 164 -11.05 8.23 -0.29
CA GLY A 164 -10.98 7.81 1.11
C GLY A 164 -9.60 7.30 1.57
N LEU A 165 -8.82 6.64 0.69
CA LEU A 165 -7.46 6.15 1.04
C LEU A 165 -6.45 7.29 1.27
N TRP A 166 -6.76 8.47 0.75
CA TRP A 166 -5.90 9.64 0.81
C TRP A 166 -6.36 10.60 1.89
N THR A 167 -7.67 10.87 1.95
CA THR A 167 -8.30 11.67 3.01
C THR A 167 -8.28 11.03 4.39
N TRP A 168 -7.82 9.77 4.53
CA TRP A 168 -7.39 9.22 5.82
C TRP A 168 -6.38 10.17 6.48
N TYR A 169 -5.34 10.56 5.73
CA TYR A 169 -4.22 11.31 6.24
C TYR A 169 -4.49 12.81 6.08
N GLU A 170 -4.32 13.56 7.16
CA GLU A 170 -4.33 15.03 7.10
C GLU A 170 -3.26 15.51 6.11
N GLY A 171 -3.67 16.29 5.12
CA GLY A 171 -2.78 16.89 4.12
C GLY A 171 -3.13 16.58 2.67
N ALA A 172 -3.82 15.47 2.38
CA ALA A 172 -4.27 15.14 1.02
C ALA A 172 -5.70 15.67 0.74
N ARG A 173 -5.89 16.35 -0.39
CA ARG A 173 -7.21 16.79 -0.90
C ARG A 173 -7.59 16.00 -2.16
N PRO A 174 -8.79 15.41 -2.25
CA PRO A 174 -9.24 14.82 -3.51
C PRO A 174 -9.56 15.93 -4.51
N VAL A 175 -9.22 15.73 -5.78
CA VAL A 175 -9.75 16.56 -6.87
C VAL A 175 -11.18 16.11 -7.21
N ASP A 176 -11.95 16.98 -7.88
CA ASP A 176 -13.28 16.61 -8.36
C ASP A 176 -13.18 15.59 -9.52
N GLY A 177 -13.68 14.38 -9.27
CA GLY A 177 -13.63 13.26 -10.22
C GLY A 177 -12.53 12.24 -9.92
N THR A 178 -12.30 11.30 -10.85
CA THR A 178 -11.32 10.21 -10.69
C THR A 178 -10.54 9.99 -11.99
N GLY A 179 -9.31 9.46 -11.88
CA GLY A 179 -8.48 9.09 -13.04
C GLY A 179 -7.65 10.21 -13.67
N CYS A 180 -7.09 9.93 -14.85
CA CYS A 180 -6.21 10.79 -15.63
C CYS A 180 -6.92 12.05 -16.13
N VAL A 181 -8.16 11.90 -16.60
CA VAL A 181 -8.97 13.01 -17.11
C VAL A 181 -9.23 14.05 -16.03
N ALA A 182 -9.58 13.62 -14.81
CA ALA A 182 -9.84 14.53 -13.68
C ALA A 182 -8.58 15.29 -13.25
N ALA A 183 -7.45 14.58 -13.06
CA ALA A 183 -6.18 15.19 -12.65
C ALA A 183 -5.70 16.27 -13.65
N LEU A 184 -5.72 15.96 -14.94
CA LEU A 184 -5.23 16.86 -15.98
C LEU A 184 -6.19 18.03 -16.26
N ARG A 185 -7.53 17.84 -16.14
CA ARG A 185 -8.49 18.96 -16.15
C ARG A 185 -8.26 19.91 -14.98
N HIS A 186 -8.09 19.37 -13.76
CA HIS A 186 -7.80 20.20 -12.59
C HIS A 186 -6.53 21.06 -12.80
N ILE A 187 -5.45 20.46 -13.30
CA ILE A 187 -4.21 21.19 -13.65
C ILE A 187 -4.46 22.27 -14.73
N ALA A 188 -5.28 21.99 -15.74
CA ALA A 188 -5.58 22.94 -16.82
C ALA A 188 -6.32 24.18 -16.30
N GLU A 189 -7.19 24.01 -15.30
CA GLU A 189 -8.00 25.06 -14.68
C GLU A 189 -7.18 25.96 -13.72
N LEU A 190 -6.02 25.50 -13.24
CA LEU A 190 -5.12 26.33 -12.42
C LEU A 190 -4.60 27.54 -13.21
N PRO A 191 -4.50 28.74 -12.59
CA PRO A 191 -3.81 29.89 -13.18
C PRO A 191 -2.35 29.55 -13.53
N ASP A 192 -1.83 30.10 -14.64
CA ASP A 192 -0.48 29.77 -15.13
C ASP A 192 0.64 29.90 -14.09
N VAL A 193 0.55 30.87 -13.17
CA VAL A 193 1.52 31.08 -12.06
C VAL A 193 1.47 29.95 -11.02
N GLU A 194 0.27 29.42 -10.77
CA GLU A 194 0.07 28.26 -9.88
C GLU A 194 0.47 26.96 -10.59
N ARG A 195 0.13 26.83 -11.88
CA ARG A 195 0.49 25.67 -12.71
C ARG A 195 2.02 25.51 -12.81
N ALA A 196 2.75 26.61 -13.00
CA ALA A 196 4.22 26.63 -13.02
C ALA A 196 4.88 26.22 -11.68
N ARG A 197 4.10 26.09 -10.61
CA ARG A 197 4.52 25.64 -9.27
C ARG A 197 3.84 24.33 -8.87
N THR A 198 3.12 23.73 -9.81
CA THR A 198 2.42 22.46 -9.65
C THR A 198 3.22 21.35 -10.31
N ALA A 199 3.36 20.23 -9.62
CA ALA A 199 3.92 19.00 -10.12
C ALA A 199 2.83 17.98 -10.41
N TYR A 200 3.05 17.11 -11.40
CA TYR A 200 2.18 15.99 -11.72
C TYR A 200 2.89 14.65 -11.49
N LEU A 201 2.19 13.67 -10.92
CA LEU A 201 2.72 12.32 -10.79
C LEU A 201 1.63 11.27 -11.10
N HIS A 202 1.79 10.53 -12.18
CA HIS A 202 1.01 9.32 -12.47
C HIS A 202 1.66 8.09 -11.84
N ILE A 203 0.87 7.19 -11.26
CA ILE A 203 1.36 6.00 -10.58
C ILE A 203 0.48 4.80 -10.97
N ASP A 204 1.12 3.72 -11.42
CA ASP A 204 0.47 2.44 -11.73
C ASP A 204 1.35 1.25 -11.32
N PHE A 205 0.98 0.04 -11.75
CA PHE A 205 1.76 -1.19 -11.53
C PHE A 205 2.48 -1.73 -12.76
N GLU A 206 2.15 -1.21 -13.94
CA GLU A 206 2.61 -1.77 -15.21
C GLU A 206 2.78 -0.61 -16.17
N THR A 207 3.99 -0.46 -16.70
CA THR A 207 4.30 0.54 -17.72
C THR A 207 3.41 0.31 -18.94
N THR A 208 2.45 1.21 -19.19
CA THR A 208 1.76 1.28 -20.48
C THR A 208 2.82 1.31 -21.59
N PRO A 209 2.71 0.48 -22.64
CA PRO A 209 3.77 0.36 -23.63
C PRO A 209 4.01 1.67 -24.39
N GLY A 210 5.24 2.19 -24.34
CA GLY A 210 5.72 3.28 -25.19
C GLY A 210 5.64 4.70 -24.63
N GLU A 211 5.21 4.89 -23.38
CA GLU A 211 4.80 6.22 -22.91
C GLU A 211 5.90 7.31 -22.82
N THR A 212 5.65 8.41 -23.52
CA THR A 212 6.05 9.77 -23.13
C THR A 212 5.70 10.00 -21.65
N VAL A 213 6.66 10.49 -20.85
CA VAL A 213 6.52 10.65 -19.39
C VAL A 213 5.28 11.47 -18.99
N TYR A 214 4.95 12.47 -19.81
CA TYR A 214 3.81 13.35 -19.62
C TYR A 214 3.27 13.86 -20.95
N ILE A 215 1.94 13.84 -21.10
CA ILE A 215 1.19 14.53 -22.13
C ILE A 215 -0.04 15.12 -21.43
N GLY A 216 -0.06 16.43 -21.28
CA GLY A 216 -0.98 17.18 -20.43
C GLY A 216 -0.77 18.68 -20.58
N PRO A 217 -1.48 19.52 -19.81
CA PRO A 217 -1.32 20.97 -19.85
C PRO A 217 0.16 21.41 -19.71
N PRO A 218 0.63 22.37 -20.51
CA PRO A 218 2.01 22.85 -20.44
C PRO A 218 2.24 23.74 -19.20
N ARG A 219 3.51 24.05 -18.92
CA ARG A 219 3.95 24.89 -17.80
C ARG A 219 3.66 24.28 -16.41
N LEU A 220 4.04 23.02 -16.22
CA LEU A 220 4.21 22.43 -14.88
C LEU A 220 5.64 22.69 -14.35
N ALA A 221 5.81 22.59 -13.03
CA ALA A 221 7.13 22.55 -12.40
C ALA A 221 7.88 21.26 -12.77
N PHE A 222 7.21 20.10 -12.65
CA PHE A 222 7.66 18.85 -13.24
C PHE A 222 6.48 17.90 -13.50
N ALA A 223 6.71 16.85 -14.28
CA ALA A 223 5.75 15.77 -14.44
C ALA A 223 6.43 14.40 -14.36
N GLY A 224 5.76 13.40 -13.78
CA GLY A 224 6.35 12.10 -13.49
C GLY A 224 5.43 10.91 -13.74
N HIS A 225 6.07 9.76 -13.92
CA HIS A 225 5.44 8.44 -13.88
C HIS A 225 6.24 7.51 -12.95
N TRP A 226 5.54 6.72 -12.14
CA TRP A 226 6.13 5.63 -11.37
C TRP A 226 5.37 4.32 -11.56
N ALA A 227 6.10 3.27 -11.92
CA ALA A 227 5.59 1.90 -12.00
C ALA A 227 5.95 1.13 -10.72
N MET A 228 4.98 0.99 -9.82
CA MET A 228 5.04 0.06 -8.69
C MET A 228 5.26 -1.37 -9.23
N GLN A 229 5.90 -2.26 -8.47
CA GLN A 229 6.45 -3.56 -8.96
C GLN A 229 7.60 -3.42 -9.95
N GLY A 230 7.51 -2.55 -10.95
CA GLY A 230 8.62 -2.20 -11.83
C GLY A 230 9.77 -1.51 -11.10
N ALA A 231 9.53 -0.98 -9.89
CA ALA A 231 10.51 -0.34 -9.01
C ALA A 231 11.32 0.75 -9.73
N THR A 232 10.69 1.39 -10.71
CA THR A 232 11.28 2.33 -11.66
C THR A 232 10.24 3.37 -12.06
N GLY A 233 10.74 4.53 -12.49
CA GLY A 233 9.91 5.61 -12.99
C GLY A 233 10.71 6.61 -13.80
N ARG A 234 10.03 7.65 -14.26
CA ARG A 234 10.62 8.74 -15.03
C ARG A 234 10.09 10.07 -14.54
N LEU A 235 10.95 11.06 -14.49
CA LEU A 235 10.58 12.46 -14.23
C LEU A 235 10.98 13.28 -15.44
N LEU A 236 10.08 14.12 -15.94
CA LEU A 236 10.31 15.12 -16.95
C LEU A 236 10.35 16.49 -16.28
N ASP A 237 11.43 17.24 -16.50
CA ASP A 237 11.45 18.68 -16.31
C ASP A 237 10.95 19.35 -17.62
N PRO A 238 9.78 20.00 -17.64
CA PRO A 238 9.24 20.62 -18.85
C PRO A 238 9.95 21.91 -19.25
N SER A 239 10.76 22.51 -18.36
CA SER A 239 11.46 23.77 -18.62
C SER A 239 12.73 23.53 -19.44
N ASP A 240 13.48 22.47 -19.11
CA ASP A 240 14.69 22.05 -19.83
C ASP A 240 14.46 20.86 -20.79
N GLN A 241 13.24 20.30 -20.82
CA GLN A 241 12.87 19.08 -21.58
C GLN A 241 13.72 17.84 -21.22
N ILE A 242 14.27 17.79 -20.00
CA ILE A 242 15.14 16.71 -19.54
C ILE A 242 14.29 15.59 -18.92
N THR A 243 14.50 14.36 -19.39
CA THR A 243 13.95 13.15 -18.76
C THR A 243 15.00 12.46 -17.88
N TYR A 244 14.66 12.29 -16.61
CA TYR A 244 15.44 11.59 -15.59
C TYR A 244 14.86 10.20 -15.33
N GLY A 245 15.72 9.19 -15.23
CA GLY A 245 15.34 7.83 -14.85
C GLY A 245 15.43 7.63 -13.34
N LEU A 246 14.31 7.29 -12.70
CA LEU A 246 14.27 6.87 -11.30
C LEU A 246 14.30 5.33 -11.21
N ARG A 247 15.05 4.79 -10.25
CA ARG A 247 15.09 3.36 -9.92
C ARG A 247 15.28 3.17 -8.43
N TYR A 248 14.45 2.30 -7.84
CA TYR A 248 14.57 1.89 -6.44
C TYR A 248 15.96 1.29 -6.17
N PRO A 249 16.65 1.63 -5.06
CA PRO A 249 18.07 1.32 -4.88
C PRO A 249 18.38 -0.19 -4.89
N ASP A 250 19.39 -0.57 -5.68
CA ASP A 250 19.86 -1.94 -5.74
C ASP A 250 20.38 -2.41 -4.36
N GLY A 251 19.95 -3.60 -3.96
CA GLY A 251 20.29 -4.18 -2.67
C GLY A 251 19.38 -3.78 -1.50
N LEU A 252 18.43 -2.85 -1.69
CA LEU A 252 17.30 -2.75 -0.77
C LEU A 252 16.33 -3.94 -0.97
N PRO A 253 15.62 -4.39 0.07
CA PRO A 253 14.70 -5.50 -0.06
C PRO A 253 13.43 -5.05 -0.80
N GLU A 254 12.85 -5.96 -1.58
CA GLU A 254 11.55 -5.72 -2.22
C GLU A 254 10.46 -5.51 -1.16
N SER A 255 9.96 -4.28 -1.06
CA SER A 255 8.91 -3.90 -0.12
C SER A 255 8.20 -2.64 -0.59
N ARG A 256 6.89 -2.73 -0.81
CA ARG A 256 6.02 -1.59 -1.18
C ARG A 256 6.11 -0.44 -0.18
N TRP A 257 6.38 -0.76 1.08
CA TRP A 257 6.54 0.22 2.17
C TRP A 257 7.81 1.08 2.03
N LEU A 258 8.90 0.46 1.58
CA LEU A 258 10.19 1.12 1.33
C LEU A 258 10.15 1.87 0.01
N GLU A 259 9.62 1.22 -1.03
CA GLU A 259 9.43 1.77 -2.37
C GLU A 259 8.60 3.07 -2.33
N SER A 260 7.45 3.08 -1.64
CA SER A 260 6.60 4.27 -1.52
C SER A 260 7.32 5.46 -0.87
N ARG A 261 8.18 5.23 0.14
CA ARG A 261 8.97 6.30 0.78
C ARG A 261 10.11 6.78 -0.09
N TRP A 262 10.85 5.85 -0.70
CA TRP A 262 11.93 6.21 -1.60
C TRP A 262 11.39 7.04 -2.78
N LEU A 263 10.24 6.66 -3.36
CA LEU A 263 9.52 7.45 -4.35
C LEU A 263 9.17 8.84 -3.82
N ALA A 264 8.52 8.93 -2.65
CA ALA A 264 8.09 10.20 -2.07
C ALA A 264 9.27 11.18 -1.88
N GLY A 265 10.43 10.70 -1.43
CA GLY A 265 11.64 11.52 -1.30
C GLY A 265 12.28 12.00 -2.61
N ARG A 266 12.01 11.31 -3.73
CA ARG A 266 12.48 11.71 -5.08
C ARG A 266 11.53 12.67 -5.79
N VAL A 267 10.23 12.52 -5.55
CA VAL A 267 9.16 13.39 -6.07
C VAL A 267 9.10 14.71 -5.30
N LEU A 268 9.28 14.64 -3.98
CA LEU A 268 9.28 15.80 -3.08
C LEU A 268 10.62 15.85 -2.32
N PRO A 269 11.74 16.23 -2.96
CA PRO A 269 13.01 16.42 -2.24
C PRO A 269 12.93 17.59 -1.26
N ASP A 270 13.80 17.62 -0.24
CA ASP A 270 13.84 18.73 0.71
C ASP A 270 14.44 20.00 0.07
N GLY A 271 13.76 21.12 0.25
CA GLY A 271 14.40 22.44 0.14
C GLY A 271 15.26 22.71 1.38
N ALA A 272 16.40 23.38 1.21
CA ALA A 272 17.35 23.63 2.31
C ALA A 272 16.74 24.46 3.46
N GLY A 273 16.17 23.77 4.44
CA GLY A 273 15.40 24.38 5.52
C GLY A 273 14.93 23.32 6.52
N ALA A 274 15.86 22.81 7.32
CA ALA A 274 15.61 21.78 8.33
C ALA A 274 14.55 22.23 9.35
N ARG A 275 13.29 21.86 9.12
CA ARG A 275 12.31 21.68 10.19
C ARG A 275 12.43 20.22 10.67
N PRO A 276 12.57 19.98 11.98
CA PRO A 276 12.32 18.65 12.52
C PRO A 276 10.92 18.23 12.08
N VAL A 277 10.83 17.09 11.38
CA VAL A 277 9.53 16.54 11.01
C VAL A 277 9.00 15.83 12.24
N ASP A 278 8.26 16.57 13.08
CA ASP A 278 7.36 15.95 14.06
C ASP A 278 6.49 14.94 13.30
N ALA A 279 6.74 13.64 13.55
CA ALA A 279 6.11 12.56 12.79
C ALA A 279 4.58 12.74 12.83
N PRO A 280 3.90 12.87 11.68
CA PRO A 280 2.73 13.73 11.54
C PRO A 280 1.70 13.53 12.64
N CYS A 281 1.56 14.56 13.49
CA CYS A 281 0.77 14.58 14.72
C CYS A 281 -0.75 14.54 14.49
N GLY A 282 -1.20 14.28 13.25
CA GLY A 282 -2.59 14.41 12.85
C GLY A 282 -3.52 13.43 13.58
N ALA A 283 -4.82 13.67 13.47
CA ALA A 283 -5.88 12.93 14.16
C ALA A 283 -5.93 11.41 13.88
N TRP A 284 -5.11 10.91 12.95
CA TRP A 284 -4.87 9.48 12.76
C TRP A 284 -4.04 8.86 13.91
N ARG A 285 -3.06 9.60 14.45
CA ARG A 285 -2.28 9.24 15.66
C ARG A 285 -3.00 9.59 16.97
N ALA A 286 -4.07 10.37 16.92
CA ALA A 286 -4.92 10.59 18.08
C ALA A 286 -5.60 9.27 18.45
N ALA A 287 -4.93 8.52 19.32
CA ALA A 287 -5.34 7.21 19.78
C ALA A 287 -6.72 7.31 20.43
N ARG A 288 -7.76 6.92 19.67
CA ARG A 288 -8.99 6.48 20.30
C ARG A 288 -8.63 5.25 21.11
N THR A 289 -8.93 5.28 22.40
CA THR A 289 -8.76 4.13 23.27
C THR A 289 -9.51 2.94 22.62
N PRO A 290 -8.82 1.84 22.28
CA PRO A 290 -9.47 0.68 21.68
C PRO A 290 -10.55 0.18 22.62
N ARG A 291 -11.68 -0.31 22.08
CA ARG A 291 -12.79 -0.75 22.91
C ARG A 291 -12.46 -2.11 23.53
N PRO A 292 -12.37 -2.24 24.86
CA PRO A 292 -11.99 -3.51 25.48
C PRO A 292 -12.96 -4.63 25.09
N GLY A 293 -12.38 -5.75 24.68
CA GLY A 293 -13.05 -6.97 24.27
C GLY A 293 -13.63 -7.00 22.87
N ARG A 294 -13.38 -5.96 22.06
CA ARG A 294 -13.72 -5.94 20.64
C ARG A 294 -12.61 -6.54 19.78
N MET A 295 -12.87 -7.69 19.18
CA MET A 295 -12.05 -8.22 18.08
C MET A 295 -12.71 -7.92 16.73
N LEU A 296 -11.92 -7.39 15.78
CA LEU A 296 -12.34 -7.22 14.40
C LEU A 296 -11.76 -8.34 13.53
N LEU A 297 -12.63 -9.00 12.77
CA LEU A 297 -12.34 -10.19 11.98
C LEU A 297 -12.51 -9.90 10.49
N GLN A 298 -11.42 -9.99 9.74
CA GLN A 298 -11.43 -10.02 8.29
C GLN A 298 -11.48 -11.50 7.83
N VAL A 299 -12.55 -11.88 7.13
CA VAL A 299 -12.71 -13.25 6.58
C VAL A 299 -12.57 -13.30 5.06
N LEU A 300 -12.65 -12.15 4.39
CA LEU A 300 -12.57 -12.01 2.95
C LEU A 300 -11.19 -11.51 2.52
N THR A 301 -10.85 -11.78 1.27
CA THR A 301 -9.59 -11.35 0.66
C THR A 301 -9.74 -11.48 -0.86
N SER A 302 -8.95 -10.75 -1.64
CA SER A 302 -9.02 -10.81 -3.11
C SER A 302 -8.64 -12.19 -3.68
N LYS A 303 -7.98 -13.05 -2.89
CA LYS A 303 -7.55 -14.40 -3.29
C LYS A 303 -8.45 -15.47 -2.64
N PRO A 304 -9.36 -16.14 -3.37
CA PRO A 304 -10.26 -17.15 -2.80
C PRO A 304 -9.55 -18.33 -2.13
N SER A 305 -8.33 -18.69 -2.55
CA SER A 305 -7.50 -19.70 -1.89
C SER A 305 -7.12 -19.32 -0.45
N LEU A 306 -7.26 -18.05 -0.08
CA LEU A 306 -7.04 -17.51 1.26
C LEU A 306 -8.33 -17.32 2.09
N MET A 307 -9.50 -17.62 1.54
CA MET A 307 -10.76 -17.62 2.29
C MET A 307 -10.93 -18.96 3.02
N LEU A 308 -10.78 -18.93 4.34
CA LEU A 308 -10.96 -20.12 5.19
C LEU A 308 -12.46 -20.33 5.48
N PRO A 309 -12.89 -21.57 5.78
CA PRO A 309 -14.32 -21.86 5.92
C PRO A 309 -14.88 -21.41 7.30
N PRO A 310 -16.20 -21.17 7.43
CA PRO A 310 -16.83 -20.64 8.65
C PRO A 310 -16.44 -21.34 9.98
N GLU A 311 -16.32 -22.66 9.95
CA GLU A 311 -15.99 -23.50 11.11
C GLU A 311 -14.56 -23.26 11.63
N PHE A 312 -13.62 -22.84 10.76
CA PHE A 312 -12.26 -22.48 11.14
C PHE A 312 -12.26 -21.25 12.05
N TYR A 313 -12.94 -20.18 11.60
CA TYR A 313 -13.10 -18.96 12.41
C TYR A 313 -13.89 -19.22 13.69
N THR A 314 -14.94 -20.03 13.64
CA THR A 314 -15.73 -20.41 14.82
C THR A 314 -14.85 -21.09 15.86
N THR A 315 -13.97 -22.01 15.44
CA THR A 315 -13.02 -22.69 16.33
C THR A 315 -12.04 -21.70 16.98
N ILE A 316 -11.48 -20.76 16.21
CA ILE A 316 -10.59 -19.72 16.75
C ILE A 316 -11.32 -18.87 17.80
N VAL A 317 -12.49 -18.34 17.48
CA VAL A 317 -13.23 -17.44 18.38
C VAL A 317 -13.68 -18.17 19.64
N ALA A 318 -14.18 -19.40 19.52
CA ALA A 318 -14.57 -20.23 20.66
C ALA A 318 -13.40 -20.51 21.61
N GLN A 319 -12.22 -20.86 21.07
CA GLN A 319 -11.02 -21.07 21.88
C GLN A 319 -10.54 -19.77 22.53
N LEU A 320 -10.49 -18.65 21.80
CA LEU A 320 -10.07 -17.35 22.34
C LEU A 320 -10.98 -16.85 23.48
N ALA A 321 -12.30 -16.94 23.31
CA ALA A 321 -13.26 -16.54 24.33
C ALA A 321 -13.18 -17.43 25.59
N ALA A 322 -12.88 -18.72 25.42
CA ALA A 322 -12.68 -19.67 26.52
C ALA A 322 -11.34 -19.48 27.26
N THR A 323 -10.25 -19.14 26.57
CA THR A 323 -8.91 -19.04 27.18
C THR A 323 -8.58 -17.67 27.77
N THR A 324 -9.13 -16.59 27.22
CA THR A 324 -8.76 -15.22 27.64
C THR A 324 -9.84 -14.51 28.45
N HIS A 325 -11.11 -14.89 28.25
CA HIS A 325 -12.29 -14.06 28.60
C HIS A 325 -12.22 -12.60 28.10
N ALA A 326 -11.25 -12.29 27.23
CA ALA A 326 -11.00 -10.95 26.74
C ALA A 326 -11.99 -10.57 25.64
N VAL A 327 -12.24 -11.49 24.71
CA VAL A 327 -13.13 -11.28 23.55
C VAL A 327 -14.60 -11.40 23.98
N THR A 328 -15.29 -10.26 24.07
CA THR A 328 -16.72 -10.16 24.38
C THR A 328 -17.57 -9.79 23.16
N GLU A 329 -16.98 -9.12 22.18
CA GLU A 329 -17.60 -8.68 20.94
C GLU A 329 -16.73 -9.08 19.73
N VAL A 330 -17.31 -9.80 18.77
CA VAL A 330 -16.68 -10.04 17.47
C VAL A 330 -17.39 -9.26 16.38
N ARG A 331 -16.63 -8.49 15.62
CA ARG A 331 -17.10 -7.71 14.48
C ARG A 331 -16.52 -8.32 13.22
N LEU A 332 -17.34 -8.58 12.21
CA LEU A 332 -16.89 -9.07 10.91
C LEU A 332 -16.96 -7.94 9.89
N LEU A 333 -15.86 -7.69 9.19
CA LEU A 333 -15.85 -6.76 8.06
C LEU A 333 -16.68 -7.34 6.90
N ASN A 334 -17.45 -6.46 6.26
CA ASN A 334 -18.47 -6.83 5.28
C ASN A 334 -17.92 -6.88 3.84
N ALA A 335 -18.77 -7.21 2.89
CA ALA A 335 -18.43 -7.31 1.47
C ALA A 335 -19.26 -6.36 0.58
N PRO A 336 -18.66 -5.80 -0.48
CA PRO A 336 -19.39 -5.04 -1.49
C PRO A 336 -20.24 -5.92 -2.40
N ASP A 337 -19.93 -7.22 -2.53
CA ASP A 337 -20.63 -8.19 -3.38
C ASP A 337 -21.49 -9.17 -2.57
N GLN A 338 -22.50 -9.77 -3.21
CA GLN A 338 -23.45 -10.63 -2.52
C GLN A 338 -22.84 -11.95 -2.02
N ALA A 339 -21.92 -12.56 -2.78
CA ALA A 339 -21.32 -13.84 -2.41
C ALA A 339 -20.41 -13.68 -1.16
N GLY A 340 -19.67 -12.57 -1.10
CA GLY A 340 -18.93 -12.14 0.08
C GLY A 340 -19.84 -11.84 1.27
N ARG A 341 -20.95 -11.11 1.08
CA ARG A 341 -21.94 -10.86 2.15
C ARG A 341 -22.52 -12.16 2.70
N ASP A 342 -22.86 -13.10 1.84
CA ASP A 342 -23.38 -14.41 2.25
C ASP A 342 -22.32 -15.23 3.00
N LEU A 343 -21.05 -15.18 2.59
CA LEU A 343 -19.96 -15.83 3.30
C LEU A 343 -19.71 -15.20 4.68
N VAL A 344 -19.67 -13.87 4.78
CA VAL A 344 -19.55 -13.15 6.05
C VAL A 344 -20.75 -13.46 6.96
N ALA A 345 -21.97 -13.46 6.44
CA ALA A 345 -23.17 -13.80 7.20
C ALA A 345 -23.19 -15.26 7.68
N ARG A 346 -22.74 -16.22 6.86
CA ARG A 346 -22.54 -17.62 7.27
C ARG A 346 -21.50 -17.74 8.37
N THR A 347 -20.37 -17.04 8.27
CA THR A 347 -19.32 -17.05 9.31
C THR A 347 -19.80 -16.39 10.60
N ALA A 348 -20.47 -15.24 10.53
CA ALA A 348 -21.08 -14.58 11.69
C ALA A 348 -22.18 -15.42 12.35
N LYS A 349 -22.94 -16.23 11.57
CA LYS A 349 -23.87 -17.21 12.13
C LYS A 349 -23.11 -18.35 12.82
N SER A 350 -22.14 -18.96 12.15
CA SER A 350 -21.36 -20.08 12.71
C SER A 350 -20.67 -19.69 14.02
N ILE A 351 -20.12 -18.48 14.13
CA ILE A 351 -19.53 -17.97 15.38
C ILE A 351 -20.60 -17.81 16.47
N ARG A 352 -21.79 -17.27 16.17
CA ARG A 352 -22.88 -17.16 17.16
C ARG A 352 -23.38 -18.52 17.65
N ASP A 353 -23.49 -19.47 16.75
CA ASP A 353 -24.03 -20.79 17.06
C ASP A 353 -23.00 -21.68 17.80
N GLY A 354 -21.69 -21.39 17.68
CA GLY A 354 -20.59 -22.23 18.16
C GLY A 354 -19.58 -21.58 19.12
N SER A 355 -19.82 -20.37 19.62
CA SER A 355 -18.89 -19.63 20.49
C SER A 355 -19.60 -18.95 21.68
N PRO A 356 -18.99 -18.84 22.87
CA PRO A 356 -19.59 -18.19 24.04
C PRO A 356 -19.50 -16.64 24.03
N VAL A 357 -19.13 -16.03 22.89
CA VAL A 357 -19.02 -14.56 22.74
C VAL A 357 -20.40 -13.90 22.85
N GLN A 358 -20.50 -12.79 23.60
CA GLN A 358 -21.76 -12.12 23.91
C GLN A 358 -22.42 -11.45 22.69
N ALA A 359 -21.61 -10.87 21.80
CA ALA A 359 -22.08 -10.19 20.61
C ALA A 359 -21.25 -10.55 19.38
N VAL A 360 -21.94 -10.88 18.28
CA VAL A 360 -21.31 -11.06 16.96
C VAL A 360 -22.08 -10.21 15.96
N THR A 361 -21.39 -9.27 15.32
CA THR A 361 -21.98 -8.31 14.39
C THR A 361 -21.26 -8.33 13.06
N VAL A 362 -22.01 -8.14 11.98
CA VAL A 362 -21.44 -7.82 10.67
C VAL A 362 -21.47 -6.30 10.54
N GLU A 363 -20.35 -5.70 10.19
CA GLU A 363 -20.25 -4.26 9.97
C GLU A 363 -21.14 -3.83 8.80
N PRO A 364 -21.67 -2.60 8.77
CA PRO A 364 -22.41 -2.11 7.62
C PRO A 364 -21.45 -1.84 6.44
N ASP A 365 -21.76 -2.39 5.27
CA ASP A 365 -21.07 -2.06 4.01
C ASP A 365 -21.42 -0.61 3.65
N THR A 366 -20.48 0.29 3.91
CA THR A 366 -20.69 1.75 3.90
C THR A 366 -19.58 2.43 3.11
N ASP A 367 -18.56 2.94 3.79
CA ASP A 367 -17.41 3.58 3.15
C ASP A 367 -16.09 3.15 3.82
N LEU A 368 -15.00 3.64 3.25
CA LEU A 368 -13.67 3.41 3.79
C LEU A 368 -13.51 4.06 5.17
N ALA A 369 -14.03 5.28 5.40
CA ALA A 369 -13.91 5.97 6.68
C ALA A 369 -14.57 5.21 7.85
N HIS A 370 -15.69 4.53 7.60
CA HIS A 370 -16.33 3.63 8.56
C HIS A 370 -15.49 2.37 8.81
N THR A 371 -14.97 1.74 7.74
CA THR A 371 -14.01 0.61 7.87
C THR A 371 -12.81 1.01 8.73
N PHE A 372 -12.31 2.23 8.55
CA PHE A 372 -11.15 2.78 9.26
C PHE A 372 -11.44 3.03 10.73
N ALA A 373 -12.61 3.60 11.02
CA ALA A 373 -13.09 3.76 12.39
C ALA A 373 -13.26 2.40 13.08
N SER A 374 -13.84 1.40 12.41
CA SER A 374 -14.05 0.08 13.00
C SER A 374 -12.75 -0.71 13.24
N VAL A 375 -11.73 -0.56 12.38
CA VAL A 375 -10.38 -1.11 12.67
C VAL A 375 -9.74 -0.39 13.86
N ARG A 376 -9.71 0.95 13.86
CA ARG A 376 -9.10 1.74 14.95
C ARG A 376 -9.78 1.53 16.32
N ASP A 377 -11.09 1.32 16.35
CA ASP A 377 -11.84 1.08 17.58
C ASP A 377 -11.67 -0.37 18.13
N ALA A 378 -10.93 -1.27 17.46
CA ALA A 378 -10.73 -2.67 17.87
C ALA A 378 -9.53 -2.86 18.83
N GLU A 379 -9.63 -3.80 19.76
CA GLU A 379 -8.50 -4.22 20.62
C GLU A 379 -7.56 -5.21 19.90
N LEU A 380 -8.10 -6.00 18.97
CA LEU A 380 -7.36 -6.94 18.13
C LEU A 380 -7.95 -6.99 16.72
N PHE A 381 -7.07 -6.96 15.71
CA PHE A 381 -7.42 -7.33 14.33
C PHE A 381 -6.95 -8.76 14.01
N LEU A 382 -7.80 -9.56 13.36
CA LEU A 382 -7.48 -10.92 12.95
C LEU A 382 -7.96 -11.18 11.52
N GLY A 383 -7.13 -11.80 10.68
CA GLY A 383 -7.53 -12.11 9.30
C GLY A 383 -6.39 -12.57 8.39
N PRO A 384 -6.67 -12.83 7.10
CA PRO A 384 -5.64 -13.01 6.08
C PRO A 384 -4.94 -11.68 5.77
N ASP A 385 -3.75 -11.75 5.19
CA ASP A 385 -3.03 -10.58 4.70
C ASP A 385 -3.84 -9.83 3.63
N THR A 386 -4.28 -8.62 3.96
CA THR A 386 -5.24 -7.84 3.18
C THR A 386 -5.07 -6.35 3.42
N PHE A 387 -5.77 -5.54 2.62
CA PHE A 387 -5.95 -4.10 2.83
C PHE A 387 -6.12 -3.69 4.30
N THR A 388 -6.98 -4.40 5.04
CA THR A 388 -7.32 -4.08 6.42
C THR A 388 -6.22 -4.45 7.43
N THR A 389 -5.31 -5.36 7.08
CA THR A 389 -4.03 -5.63 7.78
C THR A 389 -3.06 -4.44 7.69
N HIS A 390 -3.02 -3.74 6.55
CA HIS A 390 -2.28 -2.47 6.45
C HIS A 390 -2.94 -1.42 7.35
N VAL A 391 -4.26 -1.25 7.24
CA VAL A 391 -5.04 -0.31 8.06
C VAL A 391 -4.80 -0.51 9.56
N ALA A 392 -4.88 -1.75 10.05
CA ALA A 392 -4.65 -2.08 11.46
C ALA A 392 -3.25 -1.67 11.92
N ALA A 393 -2.22 -2.00 11.14
CA ALA A 393 -0.87 -1.58 11.45
C ALA A 393 -0.68 -0.06 11.47
N LEU A 394 -1.32 0.65 10.54
CA LEU A 394 -1.25 2.10 10.42
C LEU A 394 -1.99 2.80 11.57
N ALA A 395 -3.04 2.17 12.11
CA ALA A 395 -3.77 2.63 13.28
C ALA A 395 -3.13 2.20 14.63
N GLY A 396 -2.00 1.49 14.62
CA GLY A 396 -1.35 0.99 15.85
C GLY A 396 -2.06 -0.21 16.49
N VAL A 397 -3.02 -0.83 15.80
CA VAL A 397 -3.87 -1.91 16.33
C VAL A 397 -3.09 -3.23 16.31
N PRO A 398 -2.99 -3.96 17.45
CA PRO A 398 -2.38 -5.28 17.50
C PRO A 398 -3.06 -6.23 16.50
N GLN A 399 -2.28 -7.03 15.77
CA GLN A 399 -2.85 -7.89 14.74
C GLN A 399 -2.23 -9.28 14.60
N VAL A 400 -3.07 -10.23 14.21
CA VAL A 400 -2.67 -11.58 13.78
C VAL A 400 -3.05 -11.79 12.33
N SER A 401 -2.03 -11.86 11.47
CA SER A 401 -2.16 -12.10 10.04
C SER A 401 -1.96 -13.58 9.72
N MET A 402 -2.82 -14.13 8.87
CA MET A 402 -2.75 -15.51 8.40
C MET A 402 -2.06 -15.58 7.03
N SER A 403 -0.86 -16.14 6.99
CA SER A 403 -0.09 -16.38 5.76
C SER A 403 -0.32 -17.81 5.28
N LEU A 404 -0.63 -17.98 4.01
CA LEU A 404 -0.70 -19.28 3.34
C LEU A 404 0.41 -19.33 2.27
N PRO A 405 0.88 -20.51 1.80
CA PRO A 405 2.09 -20.60 0.96
C PRO A 405 2.07 -19.76 -0.34
N GLU A 406 0.89 -19.46 -0.87
CA GLU A 406 0.68 -18.59 -2.04
C GLU A 406 0.77 -17.07 -1.72
N HIS A 407 1.04 -16.73 -0.46
CA HIS A 407 1.13 -15.37 0.06
C HIS A 407 2.28 -15.22 1.07
N SER A 408 3.26 -14.39 0.72
CA SER A 408 4.08 -13.73 1.74
C SER A 408 3.24 -12.60 2.34
N ALA A 409 2.96 -12.66 3.64
CA ALA A 409 2.28 -11.55 4.31
C ALA A 409 3.10 -10.25 4.18
N TRP A 410 2.43 -9.14 3.92
CA TRP A 410 3.08 -7.83 3.95
C TRP A 410 3.41 -7.40 5.38
N LEU A 411 4.46 -6.59 5.51
CA LEU A 411 5.18 -6.35 6.75
C LEU A 411 5.13 -4.86 7.08
N SER A 412 4.49 -4.53 8.21
CA SER A 412 4.33 -3.16 8.70
C SER A 412 4.95 -2.99 10.06
N VAL A 413 5.66 -1.89 10.26
CA VAL A 413 6.42 -1.65 11.49
C VAL A 413 5.63 -0.86 12.54
N ALA A 414 4.50 -0.26 12.13
CA ALA A 414 3.76 0.71 12.93
C ALA A 414 2.87 0.12 14.04
N ALA A 415 2.75 -1.21 14.15
CA ALA A 415 2.02 -1.89 15.23
C ALA A 415 2.63 -3.27 15.56
N PRO A 416 2.31 -3.86 16.72
CA PRO A 416 2.58 -5.27 17.00
C PRO A 416 1.81 -6.17 16.02
N ALA A 417 2.52 -7.03 15.29
CA ALA A 417 1.93 -7.86 14.25
C ALA A 417 2.59 -9.24 14.22
N VAL A 418 1.79 -10.31 14.37
CA VAL A 418 2.28 -11.68 14.20
C VAL A 418 1.67 -12.31 12.95
N THR A 419 2.55 -12.75 12.07
CA THR A 419 2.18 -13.53 10.88
C THR A 419 2.28 -15.01 11.20
N VAL A 420 1.16 -15.73 11.13
CA VAL A 420 1.13 -17.19 11.32
C VAL A 420 1.17 -17.87 9.96
N PRO A 421 2.17 -18.73 9.66
CA PRO A 421 2.23 -19.47 8.42
C PRO A 421 1.44 -20.80 8.51
N PHE A 422 0.63 -21.09 7.50
CA PHE A 422 0.03 -22.41 7.31
C PHE A 422 1.03 -23.38 6.68
N LEU A 423 1.32 -24.45 7.40
CA LEU A 423 2.30 -25.48 7.02
C LEU A 423 1.64 -26.82 6.65
N GLY A 424 0.40 -26.78 6.12
CA GLY A 424 -0.36 -27.96 5.68
C GLY A 424 -1.32 -28.56 6.71
N ASP A 425 -1.09 -28.34 8.01
CA ASP A 425 -1.96 -28.81 9.10
C ASP A 425 -2.91 -27.72 9.60
N ARG A 426 -4.23 -27.92 9.43
CA ARG A 426 -5.28 -26.97 9.87
C ARG A 426 -5.45 -26.91 11.39
N GLY A 427 -5.22 -28.02 12.11
CA GLY A 427 -5.34 -28.09 13.57
C GLY A 427 -4.21 -27.31 14.23
N LEU A 428 -2.97 -27.60 13.85
CA LEU A 428 -1.79 -26.86 14.31
C LEU A 428 -1.87 -25.36 13.93
N PHE A 429 -2.36 -25.05 12.74
CA PHE A 429 -2.54 -23.67 12.30
C PHE A 429 -3.56 -22.90 13.15
N THR A 430 -4.74 -23.50 13.41
CA THR A 430 -5.75 -22.94 14.33
C THR A 430 -5.14 -22.64 15.70
N GLN A 431 -4.42 -23.61 16.28
CA GLN A 431 -3.80 -23.45 17.60
C GLN A 431 -2.80 -22.30 17.63
N ARG A 432 -1.95 -22.15 16.60
CA ARG A 432 -0.99 -21.04 16.50
C ARG A 432 -1.65 -19.68 16.32
N VAL A 433 -2.75 -19.60 15.56
CA VAL A 433 -3.54 -18.36 15.42
C VAL A 433 -4.19 -17.98 16.75
N VAL A 434 -4.76 -18.93 17.49
CA VAL A 434 -5.32 -18.70 18.83
C VAL A 434 -4.23 -18.29 19.83
N GLN A 435 -3.10 -18.99 19.87
CA GLN A 435 -1.96 -18.63 20.73
C GLN A 435 -1.47 -17.21 20.43
N ALA A 436 -1.37 -16.85 19.15
CA ALA A 436 -0.96 -15.52 18.73
C ALA A 436 -1.96 -14.44 19.18
N ALA A 437 -3.25 -14.67 18.92
CA ALA A 437 -4.31 -13.71 19.22
C ALA A 437 -4.53 -13.52 20.73
N ALA A 438 -4.47 -14.60 21.50
CA ALA A 438 -4.63 -14.56 22.95
C ALA A 438 -3.58 -13.67 23.61
N ALA A 439 -2.31 -13.80 23.21
CA ALA A 439 -1.23 -13.04 23.82
C ALA A 439 -1.09 -11.61 23.28
N MET A 440 -1.61 -11.28 22.09
CA MET A 440 -1.80 -9.87 21.69
C MET A 440 -2.79 -9.17 22.65
N LEU A 441 -3.87 -9.86 23.02
CA LEU A 441 -4.86 -9.38 24.01
C LEU A 441 -4.32 -9.38 25.46
N SER A 442 -3.33 -10.22 25.80
CA SER A 442 -2.62 -10.12 27.08
C SER A 442 -1.65 -8.92 27.12
N THR A 443 -1.01 -8.64 25.99
CA THR A 443 -0.04 -7.54 25.87
C THR A 443 -0.74 -6.20 26.08
N SER A 444 -1.94 -5.99 25.53
CA SER A 444 -2.73 -4.75 25.71
C SER A 444 -3.20 -4.45 27.15
N ARG A 445 -2.85 -5.30 28.14
CA ARG A 445 -3.45 -5.29 29.49
C ARG A 445 -2.44 -5.39 30.65
N THR A 446 -1.12 -5.25 30.44
CA THR A 446 -0.11 -5.53 31.51
C THR A 446 1.05 -4.52 31.63
N GLU A 447 0.87 -3.52 32.51
CA GLU A 447 1.77 -2.36 32.70
C GLU A 447 3.30 -2.64 32.74
N PRO A 448 3.83 -3.72 33.38
CA PRO A 448 5.28 -3.93 33.43
C PRO A 448 5.88 -4.50 32.15
N LEU A 449 5.06 -5.18 31.32
CA LEU A 449 5.45 -5.56 29.97
C LEU A 449 5.37 -4.36 29.03
N ASP A 450 4.33 -3.54 29.21
CA ASP A 450 4.13 -2.31 28.43
C ASP A 450 5.34 -1.38 28.49
N GLN A 451 6.04 -1.24 29.63
CA GLN A 451 7.27 -0.45 29.69
C GLN A 451 8.43 -1.01 28.84
N ARG A 452 8.61 -2.34 28.78
CA ARG A 452 9.66 -2.97 27.96
C ARG A 452 9.28 -3.04 26.49
N ALA A 453 8.00 -3.30 26.21
CA ALA A 453 7.44 -3.24 24.87
C ALA A 453 7.46 -1.81 24.31
N ALA A 454 7.17 -0.79 25.13
CA ALA A 454 7.33 0.62 24.79
C ALA A 454 8.80 0.99 24.56
N THR A 455 9.71 0.59 25.45
CA THR A 455 11.17 0.81 25.24
C THR A 455 11.65 0.17 23.92
N TRP A 456 11.08 -0.97 23.53
CA TRP A 456 11.36 -1.62 22.24
C TRP A 456 10.70 -0.91 21.06
N ALA A 457 9.42 -0.56 21.17
CA ALA A 457 8.68 0.19 20.16
C ALA A 457 9.28 1.59 19.90
N GLU A 458 9.81 2.25 20.93
CA GLU A 458 10.59 3.49 20.82
C GLU A 458 11.90 3.29 20.05
N ARG A 459 12.64 2.20 20.30
CA ARG A 459 13.85 1.85 19.54
C ARG A 459 13.51 1.57 18.08
N ILE A 460 12.49 0.75 17.83
CA ILE A 460 12.00 0.44 16.50
C ILE A 460 11.48 1.70 15.80
N ALA A 461 10.81 2.62 16.50
CA ALA A 461 10.38 3.91 15.96
C ALA A 461 11.56 4.85 15.65
N ARG A 462 12.64 4.85 16.44
CA ARG A 462 13.88 5.58 16.10
C ARG A 462 14.55 4.99 14.85
N ILE A 463 14.56 3.67 14.69
CA ILE A 463 15.09 3.03 13.49
C ILE A 463 14.16 3.28 12.30
N ASP A 464 12.83 3.25 12.47
CA ASP A 464 11.82 3.63 11.47
C ASP A 464 12.07 5.04 10.95
N GLU A 465 12.31 5.98 11.87
CA GLU A 465 12.58 7.37 11.59
C GLU A 465 13.89 7.56 10.80
N ALA A 466 14.99 6.93 11.23
CA ALA A 466 16.25 7.00 10.48
C ALA A 466 16.20 6.28 9.12
N VAL A 467 15.43 5.19 9.01
CA VAL A 467 15.16 4.50 7.74
C VAL A 467 14.31 5.39 6.82
N ARG A 468 13.31 6.10 7.37
CA ARG A 468 12.52 7.11 6.64
C ARG A 468 13.43 8.21 6.09
N HIS A 469 14.27 8.81 6.94
CA HIS A 469 15.26 9.80 6.51
C HIS A 469 16.23 9.27 5.45
N TYR A 470 16.79 8.07 5.63
CA TYR A 470 17.66 7.46 4.63
C TYR A 470 16.95 7.26 3.27
N LEU A 471 15.71 6.77 3.27
CA LEU A 471 14.94 6.54 2.04
C LEU A 471 14.53 7.85 1.36
N HIS A 472 14.20 8.88 2.14
CA HIS A 472 13.81 10.18 1.60
C HIS A 472 15.02 10.95 1.05
N ASP A 473 16.08 11.03 1.85
CA ASP A 473 17.17 12.01 1.70
C ASP A 473 18.46 11.39 1.15
N GLU A 474 18.53 10.05 1.08
CA GLU A 474 19.69 9.24 0.65
C GLU A 474 20.98 9.50 1.44
N ASP A 475 20.89 10.05 2.65
CA ASP A 475 22.03 10.25 3.54
C ASP A 475 22.29 8.99 4.40
N PRO A 476 23.39 8.24 4.17
CA PRO A 476 23.76 7.12 5.04
C PRO A 476 24.05 7.58 6.48
N GLY A 477 24.44 8.85 6.66
CA GLY A 477 24.69 9.49 7.95
C GLY A 477 23.49 9.47 8.89
N ALA A 478 22.26 9.43 8.37
CA ALA A 478 21.05 9.25 9.19
C ALA A 478 21.03 7.90 9.92
N LEU A 479 21.60 6.85 9.31
CA LEU A 479 21.62 5.50 9.88
C LEU A 479 22.87 5.23 10.74
N LEU A 480 24.04 5.81 10.42
CA LEU A 480 25.30 5.50 11.11
C LEU A 480 25.26 5.61 12.66
N PRO A 481 24.59 6.59 13.30
CA PRO A 481 24.45 6.65 14.76
C PRO A 481 23.73 5.44 15.35
N LEU A 482 22.86 4.79 14.58
CA LEU A 482 22.09 3.63 15.02
C LEU A 482 22.85 2.31 14.89
N VAL A 483 24.11 2.27 14.46
CA VAL A 483 24.88 1.01 14.39
C VAL A 483 24.96 0.32 15.76
N GLU A 484 25.19 1.06 16.85
CA GLU A 484 25.18 0.50 18.20
C GLU A 484 23.74 0.22 18.71
N GLU A 485 22.73 0.98 18.29
CA GLU A 485 21.33 0.68 18.62
C GLU A 485 20.84 -0.60 17.92
N ILE A 486 21.26 -0.83 16.67
CA ILE A 486 21.08 -2.07 15.91
C ILE A 486 21.82 -3.23 16.57
N LYS A 487 23.06 -3.04 17.02
CA LYS A 487 23.81 -4.08 17.73
C LYS A 487 23.18 -4.43 19.08
N LEU A 488 22.74 -3.44 19.87
CA LEU A 488 21.98 -3.67 21.10
C LEU A 488 20.64 -4.39 20.84
N THR A 489 19.97 -4.03 19.74
CA THR A 489 18.75 -4.67 19.25
C THR A 489 19.04 -6.12 18.86
N HIS A 490 20.18 -6.41 18.21
CA HIS A 490 20.64 -7.75 17.85
C HIS A 490 21.00 -8.64 19.03
N ASP A 491 21.78 -8.13 19.98
CA ASP A 491 22.15 -8.87 21.19
C ASP A 491 20.87 -9.23 21.98
N THR A 492 19.92 -8.29 22.02
CA THR A 492 18.58 -8.51 22.59
C THR A 492 17.82 -9.60 21.82
N VAL A 493 17.76 -9.55 20.48
CA VAL A 493 17.16 -10.61 19.64
C VAL A 493 17.78 -11.97 19.93
N THR A 494 19.10 -12.05 19.97
CA THR A 494 19.85 -13.30 20.11
C THR A 494 19.63 -13.93 21.48
N VAL A 495 19.60 -13.12 22.54
CA VAL A 495 19.26 -13.58 23.89
C VAL A 495 17.80 -14.05 23.96
N LEU A 496 16.88 -13.33 23.32
CA LEU A 496 15.46 -13.68 23.30
C LEU A 496 15.21 -14.99 22.56
N THR A 497 15.68 -15.10 21.31
CA THR A 497 15.54 -16.30 20.47
C THR A 497 16.14 -17.55 21.12
N ARG A 498 17.26 -17.43 21.84
CA ARG A 498 17.85 -18.56 22.61
C ARG A 498 17.05 -18.96 23.85
N ALA A 499 16.23 -18.06 24.39
CA ALA A 499 15.35 -18.30 25.54
C ALA A 499 13.92 -18.68 25.15
N THR A 500 13.59 -18.72 23.85
CA THR A 500 12.27 -19.07 23.31
C THR A 500 11.95 -20.55 23.52
N PRO A 501 10.81 -20.91 24.15
CA PRO A 501 10.39 -22.30 24.27
C PRO A 501 10.07 -22.99 22.92
N PRO A 502 10.19 -24.33 22.83
CA PRO A 502 10.05 -25.06 21.56
C PRO A 502 8.69 -24.90 20.86
N ASP A 503 7.61 -24.71 21.60
CA ASP A 503 6.24 -24.56 21.12
C ASP A 503 5.98 -23.20 20.44
N VAL A 504 6.78 -22.18 20.76
CA VAL A 504 6.74 -20.83 20.14
C VAL A 504 7.97 -20.53 19.28
N ALA A 505 8.94 -21.44 19.18
CA ALA A 505 10.15 -21.30 18.35
C ALA A 505 9.84 -21.05 16.86
N TRP A 506 8.66 -21.44 16.38
CA TRP A 506 8.19 -21.15 15.01
C TRP A 506 8.03 -19.66 14.71
N LEU A 507 7.87 -18.79 15.73
CA LEU A 507 7.85 -17.33 15.57
C LEU A 507 9.23 -16.76 15.17
N THR A 508 10.32 -17.45 15.53
CA THR A 508 11.70 -17.03 15.26
C THR A 508 12.34 -17.77 14.07
N GLY A 509 11.65 -18.77 13.52
CA GLY A 509 12.15 -19.57 12.41
C GLY A 509 12.29 -18.75 11.13
N GLY A 510 13.53 -18.48 10.72
CA GLY A 510 13.84 -17.72 9.50
C GLY A 510 14.30 -16.27 9.72
N LEU A 511 14.35 -15.78 10.97
CA LEU A 511 15.02 -14.51 11.27
C LEU A 511 16.55 -14.67 11.11
N SER A 512 17.20 -13.73 10.43
CA SER A 512 18.66 -13.76 10.29
C SER A 512 19.34 -13.52 11.64
N ALA A 513 20.11 -14.50 12.09
CA ALA A 513 20.74 -14.50 13.41
C ALA A 513 21.99 -13.61 13.52
N THR A 514 22.38 -12.91 12.45
CA THR A 514 23.62 -12.12 12.37
C THR A 514 23.30 -10.67 11.98
N PRO A 515 23.77 -9.66 12.72
CA PRO A 515 23.55 -8.27 12.35
C PRO A 515 24.53 -7.85 11.26
N PRO A 516 24.27 -6.75 10.53
CA PRO A 516 25.31 -6.12 9.74
C PRO A 516 26.47 -5.70 10.67
N PRO A 517 27.73 -6.10 10.37
CA PRO A 517 28.87 -5.66 11.16
C PRO A 517 29.09 -4.14 11.05
N ALA A 518 29.77 -3.55 12.03
CA ALA A 518 29.94 -2.11 12.15
C ALA A 518 30.62 -1.46 10.92
N ALA A 519 30.44 -0.14 10.79
CA ALA A 519 30.92 0.67 9.65
C ALA A 519 32.44 0.62 9.39
N GLY A 520 33.25 0.24 10.38
CA GLY A 520 34.69 0.02 10.22
C GLY A 520 35.10 -1.41 9.83
N SER A 521 34.14 -2.32 9.59
CA SER A 521 34.44 -3.69 9.17
C SER A 521 34.82 -3.76 7.70
N ALA A 522 35.77 -4.64 7.36
CA ALA A 522 36.22 -4.85 5.98
C ALA A 522 35.17 -5.51 5.05
N HIS A 523 33.92 -5.63 5.49
CA HIS A 523 32.81 -6.25 4.76
C HIS A 523 31.94 -5.24 4.00
N TYR A 524 32.08 -3.94 4.28
CA TYR A 524 31.37 -2.87 3.55
C TYR A 524 32.38 -1.90 2.95
N HIS A 525 32.31 -1.73 1.63
CA HIS A 525 33.21 -0.82 0.90
C HIS A 525 32.65 0.60 0.79
N ARG A 526 31.32 0.78 0.95
CA ARG A 526 30.64 2.08 0.91
C ARG A 526 29.63 2.21 2.06
N PRO A 527 29.38 3.43 2.57
CA PRO A 527 28.35 3.66 3.60
C PRO A 527 26.94 3.22 3.18
N ALA A 528 26.61 3.32 1.89
CA ALA A 528 25.34 2.84 1.34
C ALA A 528 25.16 1.31 1.44
N ASP A 529 26.24 0.53 1.35
CA ASP A 529 26.17 -0.94 1.45
C ASP A 529 25.75 -1.36 2.87
N LEU A 530 26.33 -0.69 3.87
CA LEU A 530 25.97 -0.81 5.28
C LEU A 530 24.54 -0.34 5.52
N ALA A 531 24.15 0.85 5.02
CA ALA A 531 22.79 1.37 5.14
C ALA A 531 21.76 0.37 4.57
N ASN A 532 22.00 -0.18 3.38
CA ASN A 532 21.12 -1.20 2.78
C ASN A 532 21.10 -2.51 3.57
N ALA A 533 22.20 -2.90 4.22
CA ALA A 533 22.23 -4.04 5.13
C ALA A 533 21.45 -3.75 6.42
N MET A 534 21.55 -2.54 6.98
CA MET A 534 20.78 -2.08 8.13
C MET A 534 19.29 -1.98 7.82
N VAL A 535 18.88 -1.52 6.64
CA VAL A 535 17.46 -1.50 6.20
C VAL A 535 16.92 -2.92 5.98
N ARG A 536 17.72 -3.85 5.44
CA ARG A 536 17.33 -5.27 5.34
C ARG A 536 17.13 -5.91 6.71
N TRP A 537 18.08 -5.71 7.60
CA TRP A 537 18.05 -6.26 8.95
C TRP A 537 16.94 -5.62 9.80
N TYR A 538 16.76 -4.29 9.69
CA TYR A 538 15.59 -3.59 10.19
C TYR A 538 14.33 -4.23 9.64
N ARG A 539 14.17 -4.40 8.32
CA ARG A 539 12.99 -5.06 7.74
C ARG A 539 12.74 -6.42 8.39
N GLU A 540 13.73 -7.28 8.59
CA GLU A 540 13.54 -8.61 9.18
C GLU A 540 13.04 -8.55 10.65
N ILE A 541 13.53 -7.60 11.44
CA ILE A 541 13.14 -7.43 12.85
C ILE A 541 11.86 -6.60 13.00
N ALA A 542 11.68 -5.59 12.18
CA ALA A 542 10.48 -4.77 12.06
C ALA A 542 9.29 -5.55 11.50
N ALA A 543 9.54 -6.49 10.58
CA ALA A 543 8.56 -7.40 10.00
C ALA A 543 8.00 -8.41 11.00
N SER A 544 8.86 -8.85 11.91
CA SER A 544 8.40 -9.57 13.10
C SER A 544 7.84 -8.60 14.14
N ASN A 545 8.14 -7.29 14.04
CA ASN A 545 8.28 -6.29 15.11
C ASN A 545 9.07 -6.82 16.34
N LEU A 546 9.80 -7.91 16.08
CA LEU A 546 10.12 -9.04 16.95
C LEU A 546 8.95 -9.58 17.79
N SER A 547 7.75 -8.98 17.63
CA SER A 547 6.68 -8.79 18.59
C SER A 547 5.30 -9.36 18.22
N GLY A 548 4.41 -9.64 19.19
CA GLY A 548 4.62 -9.51 20.65
C GLY A 548 5.90 -10.22 21.08
N LEU A 549 6.79 -9.51 21.80
CA LEU A 549 8.24 -9.80 21.70
C LEU A 549 8.60 -11.05 22.45
N LEU A 550 8.56 -12.16 21.71
CA LEU A 550 8.03 -13.41 22.19
C LEU A 550 6.58 -13.13 22.62
N LEU A 551 5.60 -13.61 21.85
CA LEU A 551 4.16 -13.28 21.98
C LEU A 551 3.53 -14.13 23.10
N ALA A 552 4.31 -14.21 24.17
CA ALA A 552 4.87 -15.48 24.61
C ALA A 552 6.07 -15.27 25.55
N ARG A 553 6.62 -14.06 25.74
CA ARG A 553 7.69 -13.75 26.74
C ARG A 553 7.18 -13.81 28.17
N LYS A 554 6.04 -14.48 28.35
CA LYS A 554 4.73 -14.05 28.85
C LYS A 554 3.74 -14.00 27.65
N ALA A 555 3.04 -15.06 27.28
CA ALA A 555 2.56 -16.27 28.00
C ALA A 555 3.54 -17.09 28.88
N VAL A 556 4.84 -17.08 28.61
CA VAL A 556 5.95 -17.46 29.53
C VAL A 556 6.29 -16.33 30.54
N ALA A 557 5.38 -15.91 31.40
CA ALA A 557 4.98 -16.86 32.41
C ALA A 557 3.46 -17.01 32.63
N ASP A 558 2.66 -15.95 32.36
CA ASP A 558 1.18 -15.71 32.54
C ASP A 558 0.34 -16.49 33.57
N ALA A 559 1.08 -17.09 34.49
CA ALA A 559 0.74 -17.82 35.68
C ALA A 559 2.01 -17.72 36.55
N ALA A 560 3.18 -18.00 35.94
CA ALA A 560 4.47 -18.16 36.62
C ALA A 560 4.45 -19.26 37.69
N SER A 561 3.52 -20.19 37.51
CA SER A 561 2.93 -21.08 38.53
C SER A 561 2.29 -22.29 37.84
#